data_AF-A0A7Z9LDB3-F1
#
_entry.id   AF-A0A7Z9LDB3-F1
#
_cell.length_a   1.000
_cell.length_b   1.000
_cell.length_c   1.000
_cell.angle_alpha   90.00
_cell.angle_beta   90.00
_cell.angle_gamma   90.00
#
_symmetry.space_group_name_H-M   'P 1'
#
loop_
_entity.id
_entity.type
_entity.pdbx_description
1 polymer ?
#
loop_
_entity_poly.entity_id
_entity_poly.type
_entity_poly.pdbx_seq_one_letter_code
_entity_poly.pdbx_strand_id
1 'polypeptide(L)'
;MERMLEALDRPVFQRVIARVSPTTDFAAIAEEIEKDPRISLTVSSEREYLQKQTSALGTALLFLSIFLTVVMGVAAVLGATNTMLAAVASRTHEIGVLLAIGYSRSEVFLAFLLESAQVGLIGGVLGVLMVLPFHGVETGAANFNTFTDVSFAFRLSPGLVGTSLIISFILGLVGGAIPAWRAARMKPVDALRG
;
A
#
# COMPACT_ATOMS: atom_id res chain seq x y z
N MET A 1 53.23 24.51 -1.77
CA MET A 1 51.80 24.70 -1.47
C MET A 1 51.05 25.42 -2.60
N GLU A 2 51.73 25.90 -3.64
CA GLU A 2 51.08 26.52 -4.83
C GLU A 2 50.62 25.48 -5.87
N ARG A 3 51.35 24.37 -6.06
CA ARG A 3 50.96 23.29 -7.00
C ARG A 3 49.69 22.51 -6.61
N MET A 4 49.22 22.62 -5.37
CA MET A 4 47.95 22.04 -4.93
C MET A 4 46.75 22.95 -5.24
N LEU A 5 46.95 24.27 -5.35
CA LEU A 5 45.89 25.24 -5.67
C LEU A 5 45.58 25.25 -7.17
N GLU A 6 46.58 24.98 -8.01
CA GLU A 6 46.44 24.86 -9.48
C GLU A 6 45.64 23.60 -9.90
N ALA A 7 45.56 22.59 -9.02
CA ALA A 7 44.74 21.40 -9.23
C ALA A 7 43.25 21.62 -8.88
N LEU A 8 42.92 22.63 -8.06
CA LEU A 8 41.54 22.98 -7.69
C LEU A 8 40.86 23.91 -8.71
N ASP A 9 41.63 24.57 -9.58
CA ASP A 9 41.10 25.50 -10.60
C ASP A 9 40.74 24.81 -11.93
N ARG A 10 40.89 23.47 -12.00
CA ARG A 10 40.27 22.70 -13.07
C ARG A 10 38.79 22.60 -12.74
N PRO A 11 37.86 23.08 -13.60
CA PRO A 11 36.45 22.82 -13.39
C PRO A 11 36.24 21.30 -13.48
N VAL A 12 36.24 20.65 -12.33
CA VAL A 12 35.93 19.22 -12.21
C VAL A 12 34.42 19.11 -12.39
N PHE A 13 33.99 19.02 -13.63
CA PHE A 13 32.60 18.77 -13.97
C PHE A 13 32.25 17.34 -13.53
N GLN A 14 31.54 17.22 -12.41
CA GLN A 14 31.02 15.92 -11.96
C GLN A 14 29.89 15.38 -12.84
N ARG A 15 29.26 16.25 -13.65
CA ARG A 15 28.17 15.91 -14.55
C ARG A 15 28.14 16.86 -15.74
N VAL A 16 28.05 16.30 -16.94
CA VAL A 16 27.86 17.05 -18.19
C VAL A 16 26.56 16.57 -18.82
N ILE A 17 25.64 17.50 -19.10
CA ILE A 17 24.35 17.22 -19.73
C ILE A 17 24.43 17.73 -21.16
N ALA A 18 24.24 16.84 -22.14
CA ALA A 18 24.25 17.18 -23.55
C ALA A 18 22.96 16.69 -24.21
N ARG A 19 22.36 17.52 -25.06
CA ARG A 19 21.15 17.19 -25.81
C ARG A 19 21.54 16.62 -27.17
N VAL A 20 21.21 15.36 -27.42
CA VAL A 20 21.52 14.67 -28.68
C VAL A 20 20.32 14.80 -29.65
N SER A 21 20.61 14.98 -30.95
CA SER A 21 19.59 15.06 -32.01
C SER A 21 18.85 13.72 -32.17
N PRO A 22 17.52 13.71 -32.44
CA PRO A 22 16.71 12.48 -32.50
C PRO A 22 17.08 11.48 -33.62
N THR A 23 17.96 11.85 -34.55
CA THR A 23 18.43 10.98 -35.66
C THR A 23 19.75 10.27 -35.37
N THR A 24 20.30 10.44 -34.17
CA THR A 24 21.64 9.94 -33.82
C THR A 24 21.54 8.79 -32.81
N ASP A 25 22.24 7.69 -33.09
CA ASP A 25 22.22 6.50 -32.23
C ASP A 25 22.98 6.76 -30.92
N PHE A 26 22.24 6.84 -29.81
CA PHE A 26 22.75 7.10 -28.47
C PHE A 26 23.73 6.02 -28.01
N ALA A 27 23.51 4.76 -28.43
CA ALA A 27 24.32 3.63 -28.00
C ALA A 27 25.74 3.69 -28.61
N ALA A 28 25.85 4.08 -29.88
CA ALA A 28 27.14 4.21 -30.57
C ALA A 28 28.01 5.34 -29.98
N ILE A 29 27.38 6.48 -29.62
CA ILE A 29 28.08 7.61 -28.99
C ILE A 29 28.51 7.27 -27.55
N ALA A 30 27.65 6.58 -26.80
CA ALA A 30 27.97 6.15 -25.45
C ALA A 30 29.19 5.22 -25.44
N GLU A 31 29.23 4.25 -26.36
CA GLU A 31 30.33 3.29 -26.48
C GLU A 31 31.65 3.95 -26.93
N GLU A 32 31.60 4.94 -27.83
CA GLU A 32 32.80 5.64 -28.30
C GLU A 32 33.39 6.58 -27.26
N ILE A 33 32.56 7.19 -26.42
CA ILE A 33 33.00 8.04 -25.30
C ILE A 33 33.52 7.19 -24.13
N GLU A 34 32.90 6.04 -23.86
CA GLU A 34 33.30 5.14 -22.75
C GLU A 34 34.59 4.36 -23.07
N LYS A 35 34.96 4.24 -24.35
CA LYS A 35 36.23 3.66 -24.81
C LYS A 35 37.43 4.60 -24.76
N ASP A 36 37.26 5.91 -24.55
CA ASP A 36 38.39 6.84 -24.47
C ASP A 36 39.04 6.78 -23.07
N PRO A 37 40.25 6.19 -22.92
CA PRO A 37 40.91 6.03 -21.63
C PRO A 37 41.37 7.36 -21.01
N ARG A 38 41.23 8.51 -21.70
CA ARG A 38 41.53 9.85 -21.18
C ARG A 38 40.38 10.42 -20.36
N ILE A 39 39.19 9.82 -20.42
CA ILE A 39 37.96 10.35 -19.85
C ILE A 39 37.21 9.21 -19.14
N SER A 40 37.28 9.16 -17.81
CA SER A 40 36.49 8.21 -17.01
C SER A 40 35.05 8.72 -16.82
N LEU A 41 34.26 8.77 -17.91
CA LEU A 41 32.86 9.21 -17.88
C LEU A 41 31.95 8.03 -18.21
N THR A 42 31.04 7.70 -17.29
CA THR A 42 29.93 6.78 -17.55
C THR A 42 28.80 7.54 -18.22
N VAL A 43 28.54 7.25 -19.49
CA VAL A 43 27.46 7.86 -20.26
C VAL A 43 26.17 7.09 -19.97
N SER A 44 25.32 7.64 -19.11
CA SER A 44 23.99 7.08 -18.85
C SER A 44 22.92 7.94 -19.50
N SER A 45 21.89 7.30 -20.05
CA SER A 45 20.70 8.03 -20.49
C SER A 45 20.03 8.68 -19.28
N GLU A 46 19.38 9.83 -19.48
CA GLU A 46 18.61 10.50 -18.42
C GLU A 46 17.61 9.54 -17.76
N ARG A 47 16.99 8.66 -18.56
CA ARG A 47 16.04 7.65 -18.08
C ARG A 47 16.71 6.63 -17.15
N GLU A 48 17.86 6.10 -17.53
CA GLU A 48 18.57 5.09 -16.74
C GLU A 48 19.14 5.69 -15.44
N TYR A 49 19.65 6.92 -15.50
CA TYR A 49 20.15 7.63 -14.32
C TYR A 49 19.02 7.89 -13.31
N LEU A 50 17.88 8.41 -13.78
CA LEU A 50 16.70 8.63 -12.92
C LEU A 50 16.12 7.32 -12.37
N GLN A 51 16.12 6.24 -13.16
CA GLN A 51 15.70 4.91 -12.70
C GLN A 51 16.62 4.36 -11.60
N LYS A 52 17.95 4.46 -11.75
CA LYS A 52 18.90 4.01 -10.72
C LYS A 52 18.73 4.80 -9.42
N GLN A 53 18.47 6.12 -9.52
CA GLN A 53 18.26 6.97 -8.35
C GLN A 53 16.93 6.69 -7.62
N THR A 54 15.88 6.34 -8.36
CA THR A 54 14.53 6.11 -7.79
C THR A 54 14.29 4.65 -7.39
N SER A 55 15.02 3.69 -7.99
CA SER A 55 14.82 2.25 -7.79
C SER A 55 15.13 1.78 -6.37
N ALA A 56 16.23 2.23 -5.75
CA ALA A 56 16.62 1.79 -4.41
C ALA A 56 15.60 2.26 -3.35
N LEU A 57 15.21 3.53 -3.38
CA LEU A 57 14.19 4.08 -2.48
C LEU A 57 12.80 3.49 -2.77
N GLY A 58 12.42 3.37 -4.05
CA GLY A 58 11.15 2.77 -4.45
C GLY A 58 11.00 1.31 -4.02
N THR A 59 12.07 0.52 -4.11
CA THR A 59 12.07 -0.88 -3.67
C THR A 59 11.90 -0.99 -2.16
N ALA A 60 12.59 -0.14 -1.38
CA ALA A 60 12.43 -0.11 0.07
C ALA A 60 11.00 0.29 0.49
N LEU A 61 10.43 1.31 -0.15
CA LEU A 61 9.04 1.74 0.09
C LEU A 61 8.02 0.67 -0.31
N LEU A 62 8.22 -0.04 -1.41
CA LEU A 62 7.36 -1.15 -1.81
C LEU A 62 7.40 -2.29 -0.79
N PHE A 63 8.60 -2.67 -0.34
CA PHE A 63 8.75 -3.71 0.67
C PHE A 63 8.03 -3.32 1.98
N LEU A 64 8.24 -2.09 2.46
CA LEU A 64 7.57 -1.57 3.65
C LEU A 64 6.05 -1.53 3.47
N SER A 65 5.57 -1.08 2.31
CA SER A 65 4.14 -1.00 2.00
C SER A 65 3.48 -2.38 1.99
N ILE A 66 4.10 -3.37 1.36
CA ILE A 66 3.61 -4.75 1.33
C ILE A 66 3.59 -5.32 2.75
N PHE A 67 4.68 -5.14 3.51
CA PHE A 67 4.76 -5.60 4.89
C PHE A 67 3.64 -5.02 5.76
N LEU A 68 3.47 -3.69 5.73
CA LEU A 68 2.41 -3.00 6.48
C LEU A 68 1.01 -3.45 6.03
N THR A 69 0.79 -3.61 4.73
CA THR A 69 -0.50 -4.07 4.19
C THR A 69 -0.87 -5.45 4.72
N VAL A 70 0.09 -6.38 4.74
CA VAL A 70 -0.14 -7.74 5.26
C VAL A 70 -0.42 -7.71 6.76
N VAL A 71 0.40 -7.01 7.54
CA VAL A 71 0.25 -6.96 9.00
C VAL A 71 -1.08 -6.29 9.39
N MET A 72 -1.41 -5.15 8.77
CA MET A 72 -2.67 -4.44 9.02
C MET A 72 -3.88 -5.23 8.52
N GLY A 73 -3.77 -5.92 7.38
CA GLY A 73 -4.82 -6.79 6.87
C GLY A 73 -5.15 -7.93 7.83
N VAL A 74 -4.12 -8.59 8.38
CA VAL A 74 -4.31 -9.62 9.41
C VAL A 74 -4.94 -9.04 10.67
N ALA A 75 -4.44 -7.88 11.15
CA ALA A 75 -5.01 -7.22 12.32
C ALA A 75 -6.48 -6.85 12.12
N ALA A 76 -6.86 -6.38 10.94
CA ALA A 76 -8.25 -6.06 10.57
C ALA A 76 -9.13 -7.30 10.61
N VAL A 77 -8.69 -8.43 10.06
CA VAL A 77 -9.43 -9.71 10.10
C VAL A 77 -9.62 -10.19 11.53
N LEU A 78 -8.57 -10.13 12.36
CA LEU A 78 -8.65 -10.53 13.77
C LEU A 78 -9.59 -9.60 14.56
N GLY A 79 -9.52 -8.30 14.32
CA GLY A 79 -10.42 -7.31 14.92
C GLY A 79 -11.88 -7.53 14.53
N ALA A 80 -12.14 -7.75 13.24
CA ALA A 80 -13.48 -8.09 12.74
C ALA A 80 -13.99 -9.40 13.34
N THR A 81 -13.14 -10.43 13.41
CA THR A 81 -13.45 -11.72 14.04
C THR A 81 -13.83 -11.54 15.50
N ASN A 82 -13.03 -10.82 16.28
CA ASN A 82 -13.28 -10.60 17.70
C ASN A 82 -14.57 -9.80 17.94
N THR A 83 -14.79 -8.75 17.14
CA THR A 83 -16.02 -7.95 17.20
C THR A 83 -17.24 -8.82 16.92
N MET A 84 -17.15 -9.67 15.89
CA MET A 84 -18.24 -10.57 15.53
C MET A 84 -18.50 -11.65 16.59
N LEU A 85 -17.44 -12.19 17.21
CA LEU A 85 -17.58 -13.13 18.33
C LEU A 85 -18.31 -12.49 19.51
N ALA A 86 -17.96 -11.24 19.86
CA ALA A 86 -18.66 -10.51 20.91
C ALA A 86 -20.12 -10.23 20.55
N ALA A 87 -20.40 -9.84 19.29
CA ALA A 87 -21.76 -9.63 18.80
C ALA A 87 -22.60 -10.91 18.91
N VAL A 88 -22.07 -12.05 18.44
CA VAL A 88 -22.73 -13.36 18.53
C VAL A 88 -22.99 -13.76 19.99
N ALA A 89 -22.01 -13.59 20.88
CA ALA A 89 -22.16 -13.93 22.29
C ALA A 89 -23.28 -13.13 22.96
N SER A 90 -23.39 -11.83 22.67
CA SER A 90 -24.46 -10.98 23.21
C SER A 90 -25.86 -11.31 22.66
N ARG A 91 -25.95 -12.01 21.53
CA ARG A 91 -27.21 -12.35 20.84
C ARG A 91 -27.51 -13.85 20.77
N THR A 92 -26.81 -14.65 21.57
CA THR A 92 -26.93 -16.12 21.61
C THR A 92 -28.39 -16.59 21.73
N HIS A 93 -29.16 -15.98 22.65
CA HIS A 93 -30.57 -16.32 22.87
C HIS A 93 -31.44 -16.01 21.64
N GLU A 94 -31.26 -14.86 21.00
CA GLU A 94 -32.00 -14.47 19.78
C GLU A 94 -31.73 -15.44 18.62
N ILE A 95 -30.47 -15.84 18.44
CA ILE A 95 -30.05 -16.83 17.44
C ILE A 95 -30.72 -18.18 17.71
N GLY A 96 -30.78 -18.59 18.97
CA GLY A 96 -31.47 -19.80 19.41
C GLY A 96 -32.96 -19.78 19.06
N VAL A 97 -33.64 -18.66 19.30
CA VAL A 97 -35.06 -18.47 18.95
C VAL A 97 -35.26 -18.54 17.44
N LEU A 98 -34.45 -17.84 16.64
CA LEU A 98 -34.52 -17.88 15.17
C LEU A 98 -34.41 -19.31 14.62
N LEU A 99 -33.44 -20.08 15.12
CA LEU A 99 -33.25 -21.46 14.72
C LEU A 99 -34.38 -22.38 15.20
N ALA A 100 -34.99 -22.09 16.36
CA ALA A 100 -36.11 -22.87 16.90
C ALA A 100 -37.42 -22.68 16.13
N ILE A 101 -37.67 -21.47 15.60
CA ILE A 101 -38.85 -21.16 14.78
C ILE A 101 -38.70 -21.60 13.31
N GLY A 102 -37.54 -22.14 12.92
CA GLY A 102 -37.34 -22.79 11.63
C GLY A 102 -36.49 -22.02 10.62
N TYR A 103 -35.80 -20.93 10.99
CA TYR A 103 -34.83 -20.30 10.09
C TYR A 103 -33.72 -21.28 9.72
N SER A 104 -33.32 -21.27 8.45
CA SER A 104 -32.21 -22.08 7.98
C SER A 104 -30.88 -21.57 8.55
N ARG A 105 -29.95 -22.49 8.77
CA ARG A 105 -28.58 -22.14 9.20
C ARG A 105 -27.88 -21.22 8.19
N SER A 106 -28.21 -21.37 6.91
CA SER A 106 -27.72 -20.51 5.83
C SER A 106 -28.20 -19.07 5.93
N GLU A 107 -29.46 -18.83 6.31
CA GLU A 107 -29.98 -17.47 6.50
C GLU A 107 -29.32 -16.78 7.68
N VAL A 108 -29.16 -17.50 8.80
CA VAL A 108 -28.45 -16.99 9.98
C VAL A 108 -26.98 -16.70 9.64
N PHE A 109 -26.31 -17.61 8.92
CA PHE A 109 -24.94 -17.40 8.47
C PHE A 109 -24.81 -16.15 7.58
N LEU A 110 -25.68 -16.01 6.57
CA LEU A 110 -25.64 -14.89 5.64
C LEU A 110 -25.91 -13.56 6.33
N ALA A 111 -26.86 -13.51 7.27
CA ALA A 111 -27.19 -12.31 8.03
C ALA A 111 -25.96 -11.79 8.79
N PHE A 112 -25.30 -12.66 9.55
CA PHE A 112 -24.09 -12.28 10.31
C PHE A 112 -22.87 -12.02 9.43
N LEU A 113 -22.76 -12.73 8.30
CA LEU A 113 -21.70 -12.49 7.33
C LEU A 113 -21.83 -11.09 6.70
N LEU A 114 -23.06 -10.67 6.35
CA LEU A 114 -23.35 -9.33 5.85
C LEU A 114 -23.15 -8.25 6.91
N GLU A 115 -23.50 -8.51 8.17
CA GLU A 115 -23.21 -7.60 9.30
C GLU A 115 -21.69 -7.36 9.42
N SER A 116 -20.89 -8.43 9.37
CA SER A 116 -19.43 -8.30 9.42
C SER A 116 -18.85 -7.60 8.19
N ALA A 117 -19.41 -7.84 7.01
CA ALA A 117 -19.03 -7.14 5.79
C ALA A 117 -19.33 -5.63 5.85
N GLN A 118 -20.46 -5.24 6.46
CA GLN A 118 -20.79 -3.84 6.72
C GLN A 118 -19.81 -3.18 7.67
N VAL A 119 -19.38 -3.87 8.74
CA VAL A 119 -18.33 -3.38 9.65
C VAL A 119 -17.02 -3.13 8.87
N GLY A 120 -16.62 -4.07 8.00
CA GLY A 120 -15.47 -3.91 7.12
C GLY A 120 -15.61 -2.70 6.18
N LEU A 121 -16.77 -2.54 5.56
CA LEU A 121 -17.06 -1.42 4.65
C LEU A 121 -17.02 -0.07 5.37
N ILE A 122 -17.61 0.03 6.56
CA ILE A 122 -17.56 1.25 7.39
C ILE A 122 -16.11 1.58 7.73
N GLY A 123 -15.31 0.58 8.12
CA GLY A 123 -13.88 0.76 8.37
C GLY A 123 -13.13 1.27 7.13
N GLY A 124 -13.43 0.72 5.95
CA GLY A 124 -12.87 1.17 4.67
C GLY A 124 -13.24 2.61 4.33
N VAL A 125 -14.51 2.98 4.49
CA VAL A 125 -14.99 4.37 4.27
C VAL A 125 -14.29 5.33 5.23
N LEU A 126 -14.21 5.00 6.52
CA LEU A 126 -13.50 5.82 7.51
C LEU A 126 -12.01 5.95 7.18
N GLY A 127 -11.36 4.88 6.72
CA GLY A 127 -9.98 4.91 6.27
C GLY A 127 -9.76 5.85 5.08
N VAL A 128 -10.65 5.79 4.07
CA VAL A 128 -10.61 6.73 2.94
C VAL A 128 -10.83 8.16 3.42
N LEU A 129 -11.80 8.40 4.29
CA LEU A 129 -12.06 9.74 4.84
C LEU A 129 -10.86 10.29 5.62
N MET A 130 -10.13 9.44 6.34
CA MET A 130 -8.89 9.82 7.02
C MET A 130 -7.74 10.14 6.07
N VAL A 131 -7.70 9.53 4.88
CA VAL A 131 -6.63 9.77 3.89
C VAL A 131 -6.92 10.98 2.99
N LEU A 132 -8.19 11.36 2.81
CA LEU A 132 -8.60 12.49 1.96
C LEU A 132 -7.84 13.80 2.23
N PRO A 133 -7.60 14.24 3.49
CA PRO A 133 -6.85 15.47 3.76
C PRO A 133 -5.40 15.44 3.29
N PHE A 134 -4.82 14.25 3.08
CA PHE A 134 -3.46 14.07 2.61
C PHE A 134 -3.36 14.09 1.08
N HIS A 135 -4.48 14.10 0.37
CA HIS A 135 -4.49 14.19 -1.10
C HIS A 135 -3.92 15.54 -1.54
N GLY A 136 -2.82 15.48 -2.31
CA GLY A 136 -2.17 16.68 -2.83
C GLY A 136 -1.22 17.36 -1.84
N VAL A 137 -1.00 16.76 -0.66
CA VAL A 137 0.10 17.18 0.21
C VAL A 137 1.41 16.71 -0.44
N GLU A 138 2.21 17.67 -0.89
CA GLU A 138 3.58 17.45 -1.32
C GLU A 138 4.48 17.53 -0.08
N THR A 139 4.73 16.41 0.59
CA THR A 139 5.80 16.36 1.59
C THR A 139 7.14 16.31 0.86
N GLY A 140 7.64 17.48 0.45
CA GLY A 140 9.04 17.68 0.18
C GLY A 140 9.79 17.66 1.51
N ALA A 141 10.34 16.51 1.89
CA ALA A 141 11.47 16.55 2.80
C ALA A 141 12.57 17.28 2.04
N ALA A 142 12.80 18.55 2.37
CA ALA A 142 13.96 19.29 1.90
C ALA A 142 15.19 18.45 2.28
N ASN A 143 15.68 17.66 1.32
CA ASN A 143 16.94 16.97 1.46
C ASN A 143 17.99 18.06 1.39
N PHE A 144 18.36 18.63 2.54
CA PHE A 144 19.41 19.65 2.63
C PHE A 144 20.76 19.18 2.06
N ASN A 145 20.91 17.88 1.75
CA ASN A 145 22.11 17.29 1.16
C ASN A 145 22.05 17.12 -0.37
N THR A 146 20.86 17.13 -0.99
CA THR A 146 20.74 16.90 -2.44
C THR A 146 19.64 17.80 -2.96
N PHE A 147 19.99 18.80 -3.76
CA PHE A 147 19.11 19.74 -4.49
C PHE A 147 18.25 19.02 -5.57
N THR A 148 17.64 17.90 -5.22
CA THR A 148 16.68 17.16 -6.03
C THR A 148 15.40 17.09 -5.22
N ASP A 149 14.41 17.92 -5.57
CA ASP A 149 13.05 17.79 -5.07
C ASP A 149 12.48 16.46 -5.53
N VAL A 150 12.60 15.42 -4.68
CA VAL A 150 11.77 14.23 -4.83
C VAL A 150 10.40 14.59 -4.27
N SER A 151 9.59 15.26 -5.08
CA SER A 151 8.21 15.58 -4.75
C SER A 151 7.38 14.29 -4.74
N PHE A 152 7.18 13.70 -3.57
CA PHE A 152 6.19 12.65 -3.41
C PHE A 152 4.80 13.30 -3.39
N ALA A 153 4.13 13.31 -4.55
CA ALA A 153 2.74 13.72 -4.63
C ALA A 153 1.84 12.56 -4.19
N PHE A 154 1.22 12.68 -3.02
CA PHE A 154 0.21 11.72 -2.56
C PHE A 154 -1.05 11.89 -3.42
N ARG A 155 -1.18 11.06 -4.47
CA ARG A 155 -2.30 11.11 -5.42
C ARG A 155 -3.30 10.01 -5.11
N LEU A 156 -4.49 10.42 -4.66
CA LEU A 156 -5.59 9.49 -4.45
C LEU A 156 -6.37 9.33 -5.76
N SER A 157 -6.13 8.23 -6.47
CA SER A 157 -6.91 7.89 -7.67
C SER A 157 -8.29 7.34 -7.27
N PRO A 158 -9.38 7.68 -7.98
CA PRO A 158 -10.68 7.04 -7.77
C PRO A 158 -10.62 5.51 -7.84
N GLY A 159 -9.73 4.96 -8.67
CA GLY A 159 -9.49 3.51 -8.75
C GLY A 159 -8.93 2.91 -7.46
N LEU A 160 -8.03 3.62 -6.78
CA LEU A 160 -7.47 3.20 -5.48
C LEU A 160 -8.51 3.22 -4.37
N VAL A 161 -9.40 4.22 -4.38
CA VAL A 161 -10.53 4.28 -3.44
C VAL A 161 -11.45 3.08 -3.66
N GLY A 162 -11.84 2.80 -4.90
CA GLY A 162 -12.69 1.65 -5.23
C GLY A 162 -12.07 0.32 -4.80
N THR A 163 -10.80 0.08 -5.12
CA THR A 163 -10.12 -1.17 -4.72
C THR A 163 -9.97 -1.28 -3.20
N SER A 164 -9.69 -0.18 -2.50
CA SER A 164 -9.59 -0.18 -1.03
C SER A 164 -10.92 -0.58 -0.37
N LEU A 165 -12.06 -0.05 -0.85
CA LEU A 165 -13.38 -0.39 -0.33
C LEU A 165 -13.73 -1.86 -0.58
N ILE A 166 -13.41 -2.38 -1.77
CA ILE A 166 -13.61 -3.81 -2.09
C ILE A 166 -12.76 -4.68 -1.16
N ILE A 167 -11.49 -4.33 -0.94
CA ILE A 167 -10.61 -5.06 -0.04
C ILE A 167 -11.16 -5.01 1.39
N SER A 168 -11.58 -3.85 1.90
CA SER A 168 -12.15 -3.72 3.23
C SER A 168 -13.43 -4.55 3.40
N PHE A 169 -14.28 -4.60 2.38
CA PHE A 169 -15.47 -5.45 2.35
C PHE A 169 -15.09 -6.95 2.42
N ILE A 170 -14.11 -7.38 1.63
CA ILE A 170 -13.60 -8.76 1.65
C ILE A 170 -12.98 -9.11 3.01
N LEU A 171 -12.20 -8.22 3.61
CA LEU A 171 -11.60 -8.45 4.92
C LEU A 171 -12.68 -8.59 6.00
N GLY A 172 -13.77 -7.80 5.93
CA GLY A 172 -14.95 -7.97 6.78
C GLY A 172 -15.61 -9.34 6.60
N LEU A 173 -15.84 -9.77 5.36
CA LEU A 173 -16.38 -11.10 5.06
C LEU A 173 -15.50 -12.23 5.64
N VAL A 174 -14.18 -12.14 5.44
CA VAL A 174 -13.23 -13.16 5.90
C VAL A 174 -13.19 -13.20 7.44
N GLY A 175 -13.16 -12.04 8.10
CA GLY A 175 -13.20 -11.95 9.57
C GLY A 175 -14.51 -12.45 10.17
N GLY A 176 -15.65 -12.21 9.51
CA GLY A 176 -16.96 -12.63 9.96
C GLY A 176 -17.32 -14.08 9.69
N ALA A 177 -16.65 -14.74 8.73
CA ALA A 177 -17.04 -16.06 8.27
C ALA A 177 -17.00 -17.15 9.37
N ILE A 178 -15.92 -17.22 10.15
CA ILE A 178 -15.78 -18.24 11.20
C ILE A 178 -16.81 -18.01 12.33
N PRO A 179 -16.96 -16.79 12.89
CA PRO A 179 -17.98 -16.52 13.91
C PRO A 179 -19.41 -16.73 13.41
N ALA A 180 -19.74 -16.25 12.20
CA ALA A 180 -21.06 -16.44 11.60
C ALA A 180 -21.39 -17.93 11.41
N TRP A 181 -20.40 -18.73 10.99
CA TRP A 181 -20.58 -20.18 10.85
C TRP A 181 -20.82 -20.87 12.19
N ARG A 182 -20.12 -20.44 13.24
CA ARG A 182 -20.34 -20.93 14.61
C ARG A 182 -21.74 -20.57 15.11
N ALA A 183 -22.18 -19.34 14.89
CA ALA A 183 -23.54 -18.88 15.25
C ALA A 183 -24.62 -19.73 14.56
N ALA A 184 -24.49 -19.94 13.26
CA ALA A 184 -25.43 -20.73 12.46
C ALA A 184 -25.52 -22.22 12.87
N ARG A 185 -24.47 -22.80 13.47
CA ARG A 185 -24.44 -24.21 13.90
C ARG A 185 -24.78 -24.41 15.37
N MET A 186 -25.14 -23.35 16.09
CA MET A 186 -25.54 -23.43 17.48
C MET A 186 -26.79 -24.30 17.63
N LYS A 187 -26.84 -25.09 18.72
CA LYS A 187 -28.04 -25.88 19.04
C LYS A 187 -29.05 -24.98 19.76
N PRO A 188 -30.31 -24.93 19.33
CA PRO A 188 -31.33 -24.10 19.99
C PRO A 188 -31.47 -24.39 21.49
N VAL A 189 -31.35 -25.67 21.87
CA VAL A 189 -31.44 -26.10 23.28
C VAL A 189 -30.31 -25.53 24.13
N ASP A 190 -29.11 -25.42 23.58
CA ASP A 190 -27.95 -24.85 24.29
C ASP A 190 -28.09 -23.32 24.37
N ALA A 191 -28.53 -22.69 23.28
CA ALA A 191 -28.74 -21.24 23.22
C ALA A 191 -29.81 -20.69 24.17
N LEU A 192 -30.81 -21.51 24.51
CA LEU A 192 -31.92 -21.15 25.41
C LEU A 192 -31.63 -21.47 26.88
N ARG A 193 -30.60 -22.28 27.17
CA ARG A 193 -30.26 -22.70 28.55
C ARG A 193 -29.32 -21.74 29.28
N GLY A 194 -28.71 -20.78 28.57
CA GLY A 194 -27.72 -19.84 29.11
C GLY A 194 -26.30 -20.34 28.90
#